data_AF-A0A5P8U0X5-F1
#
_entry.id   AF-A0A5P8U0X5-F1
#
_cell.length_a   1.000
_cell.length_b   1.000
_cell.length_c   1.000
_cell.angle_alpha   90.00
_cell.angle_beta   90.00
_cell.angle_gamma   90.00
#
_symmetry.space_group_name_H-M   'P 1'
#
loop_
_entity.id
_entity.type
_entity.pdbx_description
1 polymer ?
#
loop_
_entity_poly.entity_id
_entity_poly.type
_entity_poly.pdbx_seq_one_letter_code
_entity_poly.pdbx_strand_id
1 'polypeptide(L)'
;GNKDGMGGVYNFVTKRGLCAGEYCKISWNQVETGSAITWKYPSCILMGDHSIGEFYSVAVTKNKQQADTGTKMIHLGKNTKSRIVAKGIAAGYSNNSYRGLVKITAGATNASNYSQCDSLLIGNSCGAHTFPYIEVKNATGQVAHEATTS
;
A
#
# COMPACT_ATOMS: atom_id res chain seq x y z
N GLY A 1 -1.21 16.23 14.95
CA GLY A 1 -1.71 17.19 15.93
C GLY A 1 -1.12 16.94 17.30
N ASN A 2 -1.50 17.76 18.28
CA ASN A 2 -1.16 17.52 19.68
C ASN A 2 -1.91 16.29 20.24
N LYS A 3 -1.69 15.98 21.53
CA LYS A 3 -2.31 14.85 22.23
C LYS A 3 -3.85 14.87 22.21
N ASP A 4 -4.44 16.05 22.15
CA ASP A 4 -5.89 16.26 22.20
C ASP A 4 -6.54 16.21 20.80
N GLY A 5 -5.71 16.09 19.75
CA GLY A 5 -6.13 16.03 18.34
C GLY A 5 -6.17 17.39 17.64
N MET A 6 -5.69 18.46 18.27
CA MET A 6 -5.68 19.80 17.69
C MET A 6 -4.45 20.04 16.82
N GLY A 7 -4.66 20.67 15.65
CA GLY A 7 -3.62 21.05 14.70
C GLY A 7 -2.88 19.87 14.06
N GLY A 8 -1.72 20.16 13.45
CA GLY A 8 -0.90 19.20 12.72
C GLY A 8 -1.07 19.28 11.21
N VAL A 9 -0.34 18.42 10.49
CA VAL A 9 -0.24 18.46 9.03
C VAL A 9 -1.24 17.50 8.39
N TYR A 10 -1.85 17.93 7.28
CA TYR A 10 -2.60 17.07 6.38
C TYR A 10 -1.71 16.67 5.20
N ASN A 11 -1.36 15.39 5.14
CA ASN A 11 -0.47 14.84 4.14
C ASN A 11 -1.28 14.13 3.05
N PHE A 12 -1.79 14.91 2.10
CA PHE A 12 -2.57 14.41 0.97
C PHE A 12 -1.71 14.40 -0.29
N VAL A 13 -1.22 13.21 -0.67
CA VAL A 13 -0.19 13.10 -1.69
C VAL A 13 -0.54 12.05 -2.73
N THR A 14 -0.40 12.46 -4.00
CA THR A 14 -0.48 11.55 -5.15
C THR A 14 0.93 11.31 -5.70
N LYS A 15 1.40 10.06 -5.63
CA LYS A 15 2.64 9.60 -6.27
C LYS A 15 2.31 8.49 -7.26
N ARG A 16 2.90 8.53 -8.45
CA ARG A 16 2.67 7.52 -9.48
C ARG A 16 3.95 7.29 -10.28
N GLY A 17 4.32 6.02 -10.42
CA GLY A 17 5.41 5.56 -11.25
C GLY A 17 4.87 4.79 -12.45
N LEU A 18 5.46 5.02 -13.62
CA LEU A 18 5.15 4.31 -14.86
C LEU A 18 6.37 3.50 -15.29
N CYS A 19 6.27 2.17 -15.23
CA CYS A 19 7.22 1.26 -15.84
C CYS A 19 6.85 1.11 -17.32
N ALA A 20 7.24 2.07 -18.15
CA ALA A 20 6.90 2.11 -19.57
C ALA A 20 7.69 1.09 -20.41
N GLY A 21 8.98 0.92 -20.12
CA GLY A 21 9.86 0.02 -20.86
C GLY A 21 9.79 -1.42 -20.37
N GLU A 22 10.24 -2.33 -21.24
CA GLU A 22 10.46 -3.74 -20.87
C GLU A 22 11.49 -3.84 -19.73
N TYR A 23 11.32 -4.80 -18.83
CA TYR A 23 12.20 -5.01 -17.66
C TYR A 23 12.35 -3.79 -16.72
N CYS A 24 11.52 -2.76 -16.85
CA CYS A 24 11.58 -1.60 -15.96
C CYS A 24 11.19 -1.97 -14.53
N LYS A 25 11.89 -1.36 -13.55
CA LYS A 25 11.63 -1.58 -12.13
C LYS A 25 11.40 -0.26 -11.40
N ILE A 26 10.35 -0.22 -10.57
CA ILE A 26 10.11 0.87 -9.61
C ILE A 26 9.96 0.27 -8.22
N SER A 27 10.64 0.87 -7.24
CA SER A 27 10.59 0.47 -5.84
C SER A 27 10.28 1.68 -4.96
N TRP A 28 9.11 1.66 -4.32
CA TRP A 28 8.71 2.67 -3.35
C TRP A 28 9.11 2.23 -1.95
N ASN A 29 9.83 3.10 -1.24
CA ASN A 29 10.20 2.90 0.16
C ASN A 29 9.73 4.12 0.96
N GLN A 30 8.94 3.90 2.00
CA GLN A 30 8.41 5.00 2.80
C GLN A 30 8.31 4.68 4.29
N VAL A 31 8.49 5.73 5.09
CA VAL A 31 8.23 5.76 6.52
C VAL A 31 7.37 6.99 6.80
N GLU A 32 6.17 6.78 7.33
CA GLU A 32 5.19 7.83 7.58
C GLU A 32 4.93 7.98 9.08
N THR A 33 5.05 9.22 9.58
CA THR A 33 4.83 9.57 10.98
C THR A 33 4.45 11.05 11.12
N GLY A 34 3.77 11.39 12.21
CA GLY A 34 3.62 12.78 12.66
C GLY A 34 2.43 13.59 12.10
N SER A 35 1.90 13.22 10.93
CA SER A 35 0.75 13.92 10.34
C SER A 35 -0.52 13.72 11.19
N ALA A 36 -1.42 14.71 11.18
CA ALA A 36 -2.74 14.57 11.80
C ALA A 36 -3.61 13.61 10.97
N ILE A 37 -3.60 13.82 9.64
CA ILE A 37 -4.23 12.93 8.68
C ILE A 37 -3.23 12.68 7.55
N THR A 38 -3.01 11.41 7.23
CA THR A 38 -2.25 10.99 6.05
C THR A 38 -3.17 10.30 5.07
N TRP A 39 -3.14 10.72 3.81
CA TRP A 39 -3.87 10.08 2.73
C TRP A 39 -2.98 9.93 1.49
N LYS A 40 -2.56 8.70 1.19
CA LYS A 40 -1.62 8.47 0.09
C LYS A 40 -1.66 7.06 -0.49
N TYR A 41 -1.52 7.00 -1.81
CA TYR A 41 -1.49 5.77 -2.58
C TYR A 41 -0.40 5.78 -3.66
N PRO A 42 0.90 5.71 -3.31
CA PRO A 42 1.96 5.53 -4.31
C PRO A 42 1.62 4.35 -5.22
N SER A 43 1.61 4.60 -6.52
CA SER A 43 1.11 3.64 -7.50
C SER A 43 2.21 3.23 -8.48
N CYS A 44 2.19 1.99 -8.94
CA CYS A 44 2.99 1.51 -10.07
C CYS A 44 2.06 1.08 -11.21
N ILE A 45 2.28 1.66 -12.40
CA ILE A 45 1.69 1.18 -13.65
C ILE A 45 2.76 0.35 -14.35
N LEU A 46 2.56 -0.96 -14.38
CA LEU A 46 3.46 -1.96 -14.97
C LEU A 46 3.05 -2.18 -16.42
N MET A 47 3.50 -1.27 -17.29
CA MET A 47 3.12 -1.23 -18.70
C MET A 47 4.01 -2.13 -19.57
N GLY A 48 5.32 -2.03 -19.41
CA GLY A 48 6.26 -2.87 -20.15
C GLY A 48 6.20 -4.32 -19.70
N ASP A 49 6.45 -5.23 -20.64
CA ASP A 49 6.58 -6.64 -20.33
C ASP A 49 7.75 -6.85 -19.36
N HIS A 50 7.64 -7.85 -18.49
CA HIS A 50 8.62 -8.17 -17.43
C HIS A 50 8.87 -7.05 -16.41
N SER A 51 8.06 -5.98 -16.40
CA SER A 51 8.25 -4.89 -15.45
C SER A 51 7.89 -5.28 -14.00
N ILE A 52 8.58 -4.64 -13.06
CA ILE A 52 8.54 -4.97 -11.63
C ILE A 52 8.13 -3.75 -10.81
N GLY A 53 7.14 -3.92 -9.94
CA GLY A 53 6.69 -2.91 -8.98
C GLY A 53 6.87 -3.38 -7.53
N GLU A 54 7.60 -2.63 -6.73
CA GLU A 54 7.79 -2.93 -5.32
C GLU A 54 7.29 -1.77 -4.45
N PHE A 55 6.70 -2.11 -3.31
CA PHE A 55 6.26 -1.14 -2.31
C PHE A 55 6.54 -1.65 -0.91
N TYR A 56 7.32 -0.88 -0.17
CA TYR A 56 7.66 -1.11 1.23
C TYR A 56 7.23 0.11 2.04
N SER A 57 6.38 -0.10 3.04
CA SER A 57 5.83 0.99 3.84
C SER A 57 5.81 0.64 5.31
N VAL A 58 6.27 1.60 6.13
CA VAL A 58 6.00 1.63 7.57
C VAL A 58 5.16 2.87 7.87
N ALA A 59 3.98 2.68 8.46
CA ALA A 59 3.10 3.78 8.87
C ALA A 59 2.87 3.72 10.37
N VAL A 60 3.21 4.79 11.09
CA VAL A 60 3.06 4.89 12.55
C VAL A 60 2.05 5.98 12.87
N THR A 61 1.05 5.63 13.67
CA THR A 61 0.05 6.57 14.19
C THR A 61 0.00 6.51 15.71
N LYS A 62 -0.15 7.67 16.35
CA LYS A 62 -0.26 7.83 17.81
C LYS A 62 -1.30 8.90 18.15
N ASN A 63 -1.76 8.94 19.40
CA ASN A 63 -2.71 9.92 19.92
C ASN A 63 -4.02 9.83 19.14
N LYS A 64 -4.47 10.89 18.46
CA LYS A 64 -5.68 10.91 17.62
C LYS A 64 -5.36 11.02 16.13
N GLN A 65 -4.17 10.58 15.71
CA GLN A 65 -3.77 10.59 14.30
C GLN A 65 -4.59 9.59 13.49
N GLN A 66 -4.78 9.90 12.22
CA GLN A 66 -5.45 9.03 11.26
C GLN A 66 -4.56 8.83 10.03
N ALA A 67 -4.43 7.60 9.58
CA ALA A 67 -3.71 7.27 8.36
C ALA A 67 -4.56 6.35 7.49
N ASP A 68 -4.80 6.75 6.23
CA ASP A 68 -5.27 5.86 5.18
C ASP A 68 -4.17 5.82 4.11
N THR A 69 -3.38 4.75 4.13
CA THR A 69 -2.19 4.61 3.31
C THR A 69 -2.19 3.28 2.59
N GLY A 70 -1.54 3.23 1.44
CA GLY A 70 -1.27 1.96 0.79
C GLY A 70 -0.75 2.19 -0.61
N THR A 71 -1.07 1.30 -1.54
CA THR A 71 -0.49 1.33 -2.88
C THR A 71 -1.49 0.82 -3.92
N LYS A 72 -1.24 1.16 -5.19
CA LYS A 72 -1.96 0.60 -6.33
C LYS A 72 -0.96 -0.01 -7.30
N MET A 73 -1.00 -1.33 -7.45
CA MET A 73 -0.22 -2.08 -8.44
C MET A 73 -1.14 -2.41 -9.62
N ILE A 74 -0.84 -1.83 -10.79
CA ILE A 74 -1.65 -1.99 -12.00
C ILE A 74 -0.80 -2.72 -13.04
N HIS A 75 -1.14 -3.98 -13.31
CA HIS A 75 -0.46 -4.85 -14.26
C HIS A 75 -1.13 -4.75 -15.64
N LEU A 76 -0.35 -4.28 -16.63
CA LEU A 76 -0.77 -4.19 -18.03
C LEU A 76 0.07 -5.12 -18.92
N GLY A 77 1.39 -5.10 -18.74
CA GLY A 77 2.33 -5.94 -19.51
C GLY A 77 2.33 -7.41 -19.07
N LYS A 78 2.87 -8.27 -19.94
CA LYS A 78 3.07 -9.70 -19.69
C LYS A 78 4.19 -9.94 -18.68
N ASN A 79 4.11 -11.03 -17.92
CA ASN A 79 5.14 -11.45 -16.96
C ASN A 79 5.49 -10.39 -15.91
N THR A 80 4.59 -9.44 -15.65
CA THR A 80 4.81 -8.34 -14.71
C THR A 80 4.71 -8.84 -13.28
N LYS A 81 5.57 -8.33 -12.38
CA LYS A 81 5.62 -8.77 -10.99
C LYS A 81 5.41 -7.61 -10.05
N SER A 82 4.66 -7.82 -8.97
CA SER A 82 4.59 -6.84 -7.89
C SER A 82 4.75 -7.45 -6.50
N ARG A 83 5.43 -6.71 -5.62
CA ARG A 83 5.58 -7.05 -4.21
C ARG A 83 5.14 -5.88 -3.34
N ILE A 84 4.26 -6.14 -2.40
CA ILE A 84 3.76 -5.17 -1.44
C ILE A 84 4.08 -5.69 -0.04
N VAL A 85 4.79 -4.89 0.75
CA VAL A 85 5.01 -5.13 2.17
C VAL A 85 4.62 -3.86 2.91
N ALA A 86 3.54 -3.93 3.68
CA ALA A 86 3.03 -2.82 4.46
C ALA A 86 3.02 -3.22 5.94
N LYS A 87 3.62 -2.38 6.78
CA LYS A 87 3.61 -2.53 8.24
C LYS A 87 2.96 -1.30 8.86
N GLY A 88 1.79 -1.50 9.46
CA GLY A 88 1.03 -0.48 10.18
C GLY A 88 1.25 -0.62 11.69
N ILE A 89 1.52 0.50 12.37
CA ILE A 89 1.60 0.57 13.83
C ILE A 89 0.58 1.59 14.30
N ALA A 90 -0.32 1.19 15.20
CA ALA A 90 -1.34 2.05 15.81
C ALA A 90 -1.15 2.08 17.32
N ALA A 91 -1.30 3.26 17.94
CA ALA A 91 -1.07 3.46 19.37
C ALA A 91 -1.95 4.57 19.96
N GLY A 92 -2.30 4.44 21.23
CA GLY A 92 -3.17 5.42 21.91
C GLY A 92 -4.60 5.32 21.40
N TYR A 93 -5.12 6.40 20.79
CA TYR A 93 -6.49 6.48 20.25
C TYR A 93 -6.48 6.63 18.71
N SER A 94 -5.40 6.22 18.06
CA SER A 94 -5.18 6.47 16.64
C SER A 94 -5.83 5.40 15.78
N ASN A 95 -6.05 5.73 14.51
CA ASN A 95 -6.53 4.79 13.51
C ASN A 95 -5.55 4.69 12.35
N ASN A 96 -5.07 3.48 12.07
CA ASN A 96 -4.20 3.18 10.95
C ASN A 96 -4.91 2.24 9.98
N SER A 97 -5.10 2.69 8.75
CA SER A 97 -5.74 1.91 7.69
C SER A 97 -4.75 1.67 6.57
N TYR A 98 -4.51 0.41 6.26
CA TYR A 98 -3.92 0.01 4.99
C TYR A 98 -5.03 -0.14 3.94
N ARG A 99 -4.85 0.48 2.76
CA ARG A 99 -5.74 0.30 1.61
C ARG A 99 -4.94 0.11 0.33
N GLY A 100 -5.02 -1.10 -0.22
CA GLY A 100 -4.26 -1.50 -1.40
C GLY A 100 -5.15 -1.89 -2.57
N LEU A 101 -4.70 -1.63 -3.79
CA LEU A 101 -5.29 -2.20 -5.01
C LEU A 101 -4.24 -3.01 -5.76
N VAL A 102 -4.57 -4.25 -6.08
CA VAL A 102 -3.85 -5.07 -7.06
C VAL A 102 -4.80 -5.31 -8.23
N LYS A 103 -4.41 -4.83 -9.41
CA LYS A 103 -5.20 -4.97 -10.63
C LYS A 103 -4.40 -5.67 -11.71
N ILE A 104 -4.86 -6.85 -12.14
CA ILE A 104 -4.35 -7.58 -13.29
C ILE A 104 -5.35 -7.43 -14.43
N THR A 105 -4.94 -6.74 -15.49
CA THR A 105 -5.77 -6.54 -16.69
C THR A 105 -5.77 -7.78 -17.59
N ALA A 106 -6.72 -7.87 -18.51
CA ALA A 106 -6.85 -9.01 -19.42
C ALA A 106 -5.59 -9.27 -20.28
N GLY A 107 -4.80 -8.23 -20.61
CA GLY A 107 -3.56 -8.36 -21.39
C GLY A 107 -2.33 -8.80 -20.58
N ALA A 108 -2.41 -8.78 -19.26
CA ALA A 108 -1.27 -9.02 -18.37
C ALA A 108 -1.08 -10.53 -18.09
N THR A 109 -0.76 -11.29 -19.14
CA THR A 109 -0.52 -12.73 -19.06
C THR A 109 0.65 -13.03 -18.13
N ASN A 110 0.49 -14.02 -17.25
CA ASN A 110 1.47 -14.49 -16.27
C ASN A 110 1.93 -13.39 -15.30
N ALA A 111 1.09 -12.39 -15.06
CA ALA A 111 1.34 -11.40 -14.03
C ALA A 111 1.24 -12.03 -12.63
N SER A 112 2.11 -11.61 -11.72
CA SER A 112 2.07 -12.09 -10.34
C SER A 112 2.16 -10.96 -9.31
N ASN A 113 1.47 -11.15 -8.19
CA ASN A 113 1.52 -10.28 -7.03
C ASN A 113 1.70 -11.09 -5.74
N TYR A 114 2.53 -10.58 -4.84
CA TYR A 114 2.56 -10.98 -3.44
C TYR A 114 2.39 -9.75 -2.55
N SER A 115 1.39 -9.79 -1.67
CA SER A 115 1.06 -8.71 -0.74
C SER A 115 1.08 -9.22 0.70
N GLN A 116 1.84 -8.54 1.56
CA GLN A 116 1.92 -8.81 3.00
C GLN A 116 1.59 -7.53 3.76
N CYS A 117 0.56 -7.59 4.60
CA CYS A 117 0.05 -6.45 5.38
C CYS A 117 0.04 -6.80 6.87
N ASP A 118 1.03 -6.32 7.61
CA ASP A 118 1.14 -6.57 9.04
C ASP A 118 0.68 -5.33 9.83
N SER A 119 -0.15 -5.55 10.84
CA SER A 119 -0.62 -4.51 11.74
C SER A 119 -0.21 -4.83 13.17
N LEU A 120 0.37 -3.86 13.87
CA LEU A 120 0.71 -3.94 15.29
C LEU A 120 -0.12 -2.91 16.08
N LEU A 121 -0.86 -3.37 17.08
CA LEU A 121 -1.64 -2.51 17.96
C LEU A 121 -0.95 -2.36 19.31
N ILE A 122 -0.73 -1.11 19.74
CA ILE A 122 -0.13 -0.79 21.04
C ILE A 122 -1.21 -0.19 21.94
N GLY A 123 -1.81 -1.06 22.76
CA GLY A 123 -2.87 -0.73 23.70
C GLY A 123 -4.28 -1.02 23.15
N ASN A 124 -5.29 -0.78 24.00
CA ASN A 124 -6.65 -1.29 23.77
C ASN A 124 -7.62 -0.27 23.16
N SER A 125 -7.12 0.92 22.78
CA SER A 125 -7.96 2.04 22.32
C SER A 125 -7.64 2.51 20.90
N CYS A 126 -6.69 1.86 20.23
CA CYS A 126 -6.31 2.16 18.86
C CYS A 126 -6.95 1.17 17.87
N GLY A 127 -7.04 1.57 16.60
CA GLY A 127 -7.56 0.75 15.52
C GLY A 127 -6.53 0.52 14.43
N ALA A 128 -6.45 -0.71 13.96
CA ALA A 128 -5.74 -1.07 12.73
C ALA A 128 -6.71 -1.75 11.77
N HIS A 129 -6.71 -1.32 10.51
CA HIS A 129 -7.64 -1.79 9.49
C HIS A 129 -6.90 -2.13 8.20
N THR A 130 -7.33 -3.18 7.51
CA THR A 130 -6.74 -3.62 6.24
C THR A 130 -7.85 -3.79 5.20
N PHE A 131 -7.77 -3.01 4.12
CA PHE A 131 -8.75 -2.97 3.04
C PHE A 131 -8.10 -3.34 1.70
N PRO A 132 -7.94 -4.64 1.39
CA PRO A 132 -7.39 -5.08 0.12
C PRO A 132 -8.46 -5.05 -0.98
N TYR A 133 -8.07 -4.52 -2.14
CA TYR A 133 -8.84 -4.59 -3.38
C TYR A 133 -8.05 -5.42 -4.39
N ILE A 134 -8.66 -6.49 -4.89
CA ILE A 134 -8.04 -7.41 -5.84
C ILE A 134 -8.96 -7.53 -7.04
N GLU A 135 -8.48 -7.09 -8.20
CA GLU A 135 -9.17 -7.17 -9.49
C GLU A 135 -8.32 -8.00 -10.46
N VAL A 136 -8.71 -9.26 -10.71
CA VAL A 136 -7.98 -10.13 -11.65
C VAL A 136 -8.85 -10.44 -12.85
N LYS A 137 -8.44 -9.96 -14.03
CA LYS A 137 -9.15 -10.14 -15.31
C LYS A 137 -8.39 -11.01 -16.30
N ASN A 138 -7.35 -11.71 -15.86
CA ASN A 138 -6.56 -12.64 -16.68
C ASN A 138 -6.45 -13.99 -15.95
N ALA A 139 -6.74 -15.09 -16.66
CA ALA A 139 -6.80 -16.43 -16.09
C ALA A 139 -5.43 -16.99 -15.64
N THR A 140 -4.32 -16.47 -16.17
CA THR A 140 -2.97 -16.89 -15.76
C THR A 140 -2.36 -15.97 -14.69
N GLY A 141 -3.09 -14.94 -14.26
CA GLY A 141 -2.67 -14.04 -13.19
C GLY A 141 -2.68 -14.72 -11.82
N GLN A 142 -1.61 -14.52 -11.04
CA GLN A 142 -1.48 -15.08 -9.70
C GLN A 142 -1.41 -13.96 -8.66
N VAL A 143 -2.28 -14.00 -7.65
CA VAL A 143 -2.28 -13.00 -6.56
C VAL A 143 -2.32 -13.73 -5.22
N ALA A 144 -1.37 -13.41 -4.36
CA ALA A 144 -1.37 -13.84 -2.96
C ALA A 144 -1.46 -12.61 -2.06
N HIS A 145 -2.37 -12.65 -1.08
CA HIS A 145 -2.53 -11.60 -0.08
C HIS A 145 -2.57 -12.21 1.32
N GLU A 146 -1.68 -11.71 2.17
CA GLU A 146 -1.51 -12.07 3.56
C GLU A 146 -1.73 -10.82 4.42
N ALA A 147 -2.49 -10.97 5.50
CA ALA A 147 -2.65 -9.94 6.50
C ALA A 147 -2.57 -10.52 7.91
N THR A 148 -1.72 -9.94 8.74
CA THR A 148 -1.47 -10.38 10.13
C THR A 148 -1.72 -9.23 11.08
N THR A 149 -2.31 -9.52 12.24
CA THR A 149 -2.47 -8.56 13.34
C THR A 149 -1.70 -9.05 14.56
N SER A 150 -0.99 -8.17 15.25
CA SER A 150 -0.15 -8.45 16.42
C SER A 150 -0.34 -7.40 17.51
#